data_AF-A0A8S9TDR7-F1
#
_entry.id   AF-A0A8S9TDR7-F1
#
_cell.length_a   1.000
_cell.length_b   1.000
_cell.length_c   1.000
_cell.angle_alpha   90.00
_cell.angle_beta   90.00
_cell.angle_gamma   90.00
#
_symmetry.space_group_name_H-M   'P 1'
#
loop_
_entity.id
_entity.type
_entity.pdbx_description
1 polymer ?
#
loop_
_entity_poly.entity_id
_entity_poly.type
_entity_poly.pdbx_seq_one_letter_code
_entity_poly.pdbx_strand_id
1 'polypeptide(L)'
;MKLGSENHKELFCRSFIESHINFEPEQLSWPTVDSVTLDRLHGIPFWKEALSTEQKAGAMVHTFAQTIGDPLLREAIALQGMEETRHFRLIKFLIEHYNIPISQSSEPGIPNNIKTAFIDFGFGECLDSFLAFGMFGIARKAGYMPEAFFHIFDPILNEEARHIMFFVNWVTYLQIQEGKKANWLRGVLALWHYQRALKEKISAFKGSDEERNQSFTATGAVNFMDNLTPELFLSTCLEENTKRMSAFDQRLLQPQLLPTLAKIALHVIKLMPEKRKDQTTRFSKVKES
;
A
#
# COMPACT_ATOMS: atom_id res chain seq x y z
N MET A 1 18.47 8.46 -20.60
CA MET A 1 17.32 7.93 -21.39
C MET A 1 16.27 9.02 -21.53
N LYS A 2 15.57 9.13 -22.67
CA LYS A 2 14.52 10.15 -22.88
C LYS A 2 13.16 9.65 -22.38
N LEU A 3 12.53 10.35 -21.43
CA LEU A 3 11.19 10.02 -20.96
C LEU A 3 10.17 10.09 -22.10
N GLY A 4 9.23 9.14 -22.11
CA GLY A 4 8.22 9.03 -23.15
C GLY A 4 8.71 8.43 -24.49
N SER A 5 10.00 8.07 -24.62
CA SER A 5 10.51 7.37 -25.81
C SER A 5 10.18 5.87 -25.81
N GLU A 6 10.35 5.22 -26.95
CA GLU A 6 10.25 3.75 -27.07
C GLU A 6 11.20 3.03 -26.11
N ASN A 7 12.47 3.47 -26.00
CA ASN A 7 13.42 2.87 -25.05
C ASN A 7 12.98 3.04 -23.59
N HIS A 8 12.25 4.12 -23.26
CA HIS A 8 11.67 4.29 -21.92
C HIS A 8 10.52 3.31 -21.69
N LYS A 9 9.61 3.17 -22.66
CA LYS A 9 8.53 2.19 -22.64
C LYS A 9 9.06 0.78 -22.47
N GLU A 10 10.03 0.40 -23.30
CA GLU A 10 10.65 -0.91 -23.24
C GLU A 10 11.31 -1.16 -21.89
N LEU A 11 12.07 -0.19 -21.35
CA LEU A 11 12.73 -0.37 -20.07
C LEU A 11 11.74 -0.63 -18.92
N PHE A 12 10.70 0.19 -18.76
CA PHE A 12 9.77 0.00 -17.63
C PHE A 12 8.90 -1.24 -17.80
N CYS A 13 8.48 -1.58 -19.03
CA CYS A 13 7.71 -2.80 -19.29
C CYS A 13 8.54 -4.05 -19.05
N ARG A 14 9.75 -4.14 -19.60
CA ARG A 14 10.62 -5.31 -19.42
C ARG A 14 11.05 -5.46 -17.97
N SER A 15 11.43 -4.36 -17.30
CA SER A 15 11.74 -4.41 -15.87
C SER A 15 10.57 -4.97 -15.04
N PHE A 16 9.33 -4.64 -15.43
CA PHE A 16 8.13 -5.16 -14.79
C PHE A 16 7.82 -6.62 -15.17
N ILE A 17 8.01 -7.03 -16.41
CA ILE A 17 7.69 -8.41 -16.83
C ILE A 17 8.76 -9.39 -16.32
N GLU A 18 10.03 -9.04 -16.48
CA GLU A 18 11.17 -9.94 -16.23
C GLU A 18 11.46 -10.14 -14.73
N SER A 19 11.03 -9.21 -13.87
CA SER A 19 11.16 -9.36 -12.41
C SER A 19 10.00 -10.10 -11.76
N HIS A 20 9.06 -10.62 -12.54
CA HIS A 20 7.93 -11.39 -12.02
C HIS A 20 8.37 -12.69 -11.37
N ILE A 21 7.78 -13.00 -10.22
CA ILE A 21 7.97 -14.27 -9.52
C ILE A 21 6.61 -14.98 -9.45
N ASN A 22 6.60 -16.25 -9.83
CA ASN A 22 5.40 -17.07 -9.76
C ASN A 22 5.31 -17.81 -8.42
N PHE A 23 4.14 -17.77 -7.80
CA PHE A 23 3.80 -18.56 -6.61
C PHE A 23 2.27 -18.71 -6.51
N GLU A 24 1.84 -19.77 -5.83
CA GLU A 24 0.43 -20.01 -5.51
C GLU A 24 0.17 -19.74 -4.04
N PRO A 25 -0.69 -18.75 -3.67
CA PRO A 25 -0.92 -18.37 -2.28
C PRO A 25 -1.31 -19.53 -1.37
N GLU A 26 -2.14 -20.44 -1.87
CA GLU A 26 -2.68 -21.58 -1.13
C GLU A 26 -1.62 -22.68 -0.86
N GLN A 27 -0.48 -22.62 -1.56
CA GLN A 27 0.64 -23.55 -1.41
C GLN A 27 1.78 -22.98 -0.54
N LEU A 28 1.67 -21.73 -0.09
CA LEU A 28 2.66 -21.14 0.81
C LEU A 28 2.65 -21.87 2.17
N SER A 29 3.76 -21.79 2.89
CA SER A 29 3.90 -22.41 4.22
C SER A 29 3.20 -21.59 5.30
N TRP A 30 1.87 -21.67 5.34
CA TRP A 30 1.03 -20.99 6.33
C TRP A 30 1.34 -21.50 7.75
N PRO A 31 1.76 -20.62 8.68
CA PRO A 31 2.12 -21.04 10.03
C PRO A 31 0.89 -21.44 10.85
N THR A 32 1.02 -22.49 11.67
CA THR A 32 0.09 -22.67 12.79
C THR A 32 0.33 -21.56 13.81
N VAL A 33 -0.75 -20.98 14.32
CA VAL A 33 -0.71 -19.83 15.24
C VAL A 33 -1.26 -20.19 16.61
N ASP A 34 -0.72 -19.57 17.66
CA ASP A 34 -1.28 -19.62 19.01
C ASP A 34 -2.52 -18.71 19.13
N SER A 35 -3.23 -18.81 20.26
CA SER A 35 -4.45 -18.01 20.49
C SER A 35 -4.16 -16.51 20.47
N VAL A 36 -3.00 -16.07 20.99
CA VAL A 36 -2.62 -14.66 21.03
C VAL A 36 -2.42 -14.09 19.63
N THR A 37 -1.74 -14.83 18.75
CA THR A 37 -1.54 -14.44 17.35
C THR A 37 -2.85 -14.47 16.58
N LEU A 38 -3.70 -15.48 16.83
CA LEU A 38 -5.02 -15.56 16.23
C LEU A 38 -5.91 -14.37 16.62
N ASP A 39 -5.91 -13.99 17.90
CA ASP A 39 -6.63 -12.80 18.39
C ASP A 39 -6.12 -11.51 17.72
N ARG A 40 -4.80 -11.40 17.49
CA ARG A 40 -4.22 -10.27 16.74
C ARG A 40 -4.66 -10.25 15.29
N LEU A 41 -4.75 -11.41 14.63
CA LEU A 41 -5.24 -11.51 13.25
C LEU A 41 -6.71 -11.11 13.17
N HIS A 42 -7.54 -11.61 14.08
CA HIS A 42 -8.96 -11.28 14.15
C HIS A 42 -9.19 -9.80 14.48
N GLY A 43 -8.30 -9.19 15.26
CA GLY A 43 -8.36 -7.78 15.64
C GLY A 43 -7.96 -6.77 14.56
N ILE A 44 -7.48 -7.22 13.39
CA ILE A 44 -7.15 -6.34 12.26
C ILE A 44 -8.45 -5.86 11.59
N PRO A 45 -8.76 -4.55 11.61
CA PRO A 45 -10.11 -4.06 11.32
C PRO A 45 -10.41 -3.89 9.82
N PHE A 46 -9.48 -4.22 8.94
CA PHE A 46 -9.56 -3.87 7.52
C PHE A 46 -9.53 -5.08 6.56
N TRP A 47 -9.65 -6.32 7.05
CA TRP A 47 -9.63 -7.52 6.19
C TRP A 47 -10.68 -7.49 5.08
N LYS A 48 -11.91 -7.09 5.43
CA LYS A 48 -13.01 -6.94 4.47
C LYS A 48 -12.69 -5.89 3.40
N GLU A 49 -12.15 -4.75 3.81
CA GLU A 49 -11.80 -3.66 2.89
C GLU A 49 -10.65 -4.08 1.96
N ALA A 50 -9.62 -4.72 2.50
CA ALA A 50 -8.50 -5.26 1.73
C ALA A 50 -8.99 -6.28 0.69
N LEU A 51 -9.79 -7.27 1.11
CA LEU A 51 -10.37 -8.27 0.21
C LEU A 51 -11.21 -7.63 -0.92
N SER A 52 -12.08 -6.67 -0.58
CA SER A 52 -12.90 -5.95 -1.56
C SER A 52 -12.06 -5.11 -2.52
N THR A 53 -11.00 -4.47 -2.02
CA THR A 53 -10.08 -3.65 -2.82
C THR A 53 -9.36 -4.51 -3.85
N GLU A 54 -8.73 -5.60 -3.43
CA GLU A 54 -8.03 -6.50 -4.35
C GLU A 54 -8.96 -7.12 -5.40
N GLN A 55 -10.17 -7.50 -4.99
CA GLN A 55 -11.15 -8.06 -5.92
C GLN A 55 -11.53 -7.06 -7.02
N LYS A 56 -11.71 -5.77 -6.65
CA LYS A 56 -11.98 -4.69 -7.60
C LYS A 56 -10.76 -4.39 -8.45
N ALA A 57 -9.57 -4.36 -7.87
CA ALA A 57 -8.30 -4.09 -8.54
C ALA A 57 -8.05 -5.11 -9.66
N GLY A 58 -8.07 -6.41 -9.35
CA GLY A 58 -7.86 -7.47 -10.34
C GLY A 58 -8.83 -7.40 -11.52
N ALA A 59 -10.13 -7.23 -11.26
CA ALA A 59 -11.15 -7.09 -12.30
C ALA A 59 -10.95 -5.83 -13.15
N MET A 60 -10.63 -4.70 -12.51
CA MET A 60 -10.41 -3.41 -13.16
C MET A 60 -9.15 -3.44 -14.05
N VAL A 61 -8.02 -3.90 -13.53
CA VAL A 61 -6.76 -3.95 -14.29
C VAL A 61 -6.86 -4.93 -15.45
N HIS A 62 -7.48 -6.10 -15.25
CA HIS A 62 -7.73 -7.06 -16.33
C HIS A 62 -8.56 -6.43 -17.45
N THR A 63 -9.65 -5.73 -17.10
CA THR A 63 -10.50 -5.04 -18.07
C THR A 63 -9.73 -3.92 -18.78
N PHE A 64 -8.89 -3.17 -18.06
CA PHE A 64 -8.09 -2.11 -18.64
C PHE A 64 -7.07 -2.64 -19.66
N ALA A 65 -6.41 -3.76 -19.36
CA ALA A 65 -5.45 -4.41 -20.26
C ALA A 65 -6.04 -4.66 -21.66
N GLN A 66 -7.30 -5.09 -21.73
CA GLN A 66 -7.99 -5.39 -23.00
C GLN A 66 -8.17 -4.15 -23.91
N THR A 67 -8.09 -2.95 -23.34
CA THR A 67 -8.20 -1.69 -24.08
C THR A 67 -6.88 -1.21 -24.69
N ILE A 68 -5.75 -1.83 -24.33
CA ILE A 68 -4.41 -1.35 -24.69
C ILE A 68 -4.00 -1.88 -26.05
N GLY A 69 -3.74 -1.00 -27.02
CA GLY A 69 -3.34 -1.38 -28.38
C GLY A 69 -1.88 -1.87 -28.51
N ASP A 70 -0.96 -1.31 -27.73
CA ASP A 70 0.46 -1.68 -27.77
C ASP A 70 0.68 -3.03 -27.07
N PRO A 71 1.31 -4.01 -27.73
CA PRO A 71 1.42 -5.38 -27.20
C PRO A 71 2.26 -5.46 -25.92
N LEU A 72 3.35 -4.70 -25.81
CA LEU A 72 4.23 -4.75 -24.66
C LEU A 72 3.59 -4.08 -23.42
N LEU A 73 2.89 -2.96 -23.63
CA LEU A 73 2.08 -2.35 -22.58
C LEU A 73 0.94 -3.27 -22.13
N ARG A 74 0.26 -3.93 -23.08
CA ARG A 74 -0.83 -4.86 -22.79
C ARG A 74 -0.33 -6.04 -21.94
N GLU A 75 0.81 -6.61 -22.29
CA GLU A 75 1.42 -7.71 -21.55
C GLU A 75 1.74 -7.30 -20.10
N ALA A 76 2.41 -6.15 -19.92
CA ALA A 76 2.73 -5.64 -18.58
C ALA A 76 1.48 -5.36 -17.73
N ILE A 77 0.44 -4.73 -18.31
CA ILE A 77 -0.80 -4.42 -17.58
C ILE A 77 -1.61 -5.71 -17.29
N ALA A 78 -1.62 -6.67 -18.22
CA ALA A 78 -2.27 -7.97 -17.98
C ALA A 78 -1.57 -8.75 -16.86
N LEU A 79 -0.23 -8.69 -16.81
CA LEU A 79 0.54 -9.26 -15.71
C LEU A 79 0.18 -8.62 -14.37
N GLN A 80 0.09 -7.28 -14.31
CA GLN A 80 -0.38 -6.60 -13.10
C GLN A 80 -1.75 -7.11 -12.69
N GLY A 81 -2.73 -7.19 -13.61
CA GLY A 81 -4.07 -7.68 -13.26
C GLY A 81 -4.10 -9.12 -12.75
N MET A 82 -3.16 -9.96 -13.18
CA MET A 82 -2.98 -11.31 -12.64
C MET A 82 -2.43 -11.26 -11.20
N GLU A 83 -1.43 -10.43 -10.93
CA GLU A 83 -0.86 -10.24 -9.59
C GLU A 83 -1.90 -9.72 -8.59
N GLU A 84 -2.68 -8.71 -8.97
CA GLU A 84 -3.78 -8.16 -8.16
C GLU A 84 -4.86 -9.23 -7.85
N THR A 85 -5.18 -10.07 -8.84
CA THR A 85 -6.08 -11.23 -8.64
C THR A 85 -5.47 -12.25 -7.68
N ARG A 86 -4.14 -12.41 -7.69
CA ARG A 86 -3.42 -13.28 -6.76
C ARG A 86 -3.41 -12.69 -5.34
N HIS A 87 -3.33 -11.37 -5.17
CA HIS A 87 -3.43 -10.71 -3.87
C HIS A 87 -4.81 -10.95 -3.24
N PHE A 88 -5.87 -10.81 -4.04
CA PHE A 88 -7.22 -11.19 -3.64
C PHE A 88 -7.29 -12.64 -3.16
N ARG A 89 -6.73 -13.59 -3.93
CA ARG A 89 -6.69 -15.01 -3.55
C ARG A 89 -5.93 -15.24 -2.24
N LEU A 90 -4.80 -14.56 -2.04
CA LEU A 90 -4.01 -14.66 -0.83
C LEU A 90 -4.78 -14.19 0.40
N ILE A 91 -5.41 -13.01 0.32
CA ILE A 91 -6.20 -12.47 1.44
C ILE A 91 -7.43 -13.34 1.69
N LYS A 92 -8.10 -13.81 0.64
CA LYS A 92 -9.23 -14.73 0.77
C LYS A 92 -8.82 -16.01 1.50
N PHE A 93 -7.71 -16.62 1.08
CA PHE A 93 -7.20 -17.84 1.70
C PHE A 93 -6.80 -17.59 3.15
N LEU A 94 -6.14 -16.46 3.46
CA LEU A 94 -5.80 -16.09 4.84
C LEU A 94 -7.05 -16.04 5.73
N ILE A 95 -8.09 -15.35 5.26
CA ILE A 95 -9.36 -15.19 5.98
C ILE A 95 -10.01 -16.56 6.24
N GLU A 96 -10.09 -17.42 5.22
CA GLU A 96 -10.67 -18.76 5.34
C GLU A 96 -9.82 -19.67 6.24
N HIS A 97 -8.49 -19.64 6.06
CA HIS A 97 -7.55 -20.50 6.77
C HIS A 97 -7.50 -20.23 8.28
N TYR A 98 -7.57 -18.95 8.68
CA TYR A 98 -7.57 -18.54 10.09
C TYR A 98 -8.96 -18.22 10.65
N ASN A 99 -10.02 -18.54 9.90
CA ASN A 99 -11.42 -18.31 10.28
C ASN A 99 -11.67 -16.85 10.74
N ILE A 100 -11.16 -15.88 9.99
CA ILE A 100 -11.30 -14.47 10.33
C ILE A 100 -12.75 -14.04 10.05
N PRO A 101 -13.47 -13.50 11.04
CA PRO A 101 -14.85 -13.08 10.84
C PRO A 101 -14.89 -11.82 9.96
N ILE A 102 -15.48 -11.95 8.77
CA ILE A 102 -15.77 -10.80 7.90
C ILE A 102 -17.21 -10.83 7.40
N SER A 103 -17.82 -9.66 7.28
CA SER A 103 -19.10 -9.51 6.57
C SER A 103 -18.92 -9.79 5.09
N GLN A 104 -19.96 -10.34 4.43
CA GLN A 104 -19.94 -10.61 3.00
C GLN A 104 -19.63 -9.33 2.21
N SER A 105 -18.69 -9.43 1.27
CA SER A 105 -18.35 -8.34 0.34
C SER A 105 -19.22 -8.38 -0.91
N SER A 106 -19.55 -7.21 -1.43
CA SER A 106 -20.29 -7.06 -2.69
C SER A 106 -19.42 -7.46 -3.87
N GLU A 107 -20.03 -8.04 -4.92
CA GLU A 107 -19.31 -8.24 -6.19
C GLU A 107 -18.86 -6.88 -6.79
N PRO A 108 -17.67 -6.83 -7.39
CA PRO A 108 -17.14 -5.60 -7.95
C PRO A 108 -17.93 -5.19 -9.20
N GLY A 109 -18.43 -3.96 -9.22
CA GLY A 109 -18.91 -3.33 -10.45
C GLY A 109 -17.73 -2.86 -11.32
N ILE A 110 -17.85 -2.99 -12.64
CA ILE A 110 -16.85 -2.47 -13.58
C ILE A 110 -17.03 -0.94 -13.69
N PRO A 111 -15.98 -0.12 -13.50
CA PRO A 111 -16.07 1.33 -13.66
C PRO A 111 -16.44 1.74 -15.09
N ASN A 112 -17.31 2.75 -15.22
CA ASN A 112 -17.73 3.30 -16.53
C ASN A 112 -16.56 3.85 -17.36
N ASN A 113 -15.57 4.46 -16.70
CA ASN A 113 -14.36 5.00 -17.36
C ASN A 113 -13.12 4.26 -16.85
N ILE A 114 -12.82 3.14 -17.49
CA ILE A 114 -11.78 2.21 -17.05
C ILE A 114 -10.37 2.83 -17.03
N LYS A 115 -10.06 3.70 -17.99
CA LYS A 115 -8.76 4.39 -18.04
C LYS A 115 -8.59 5.35 -16.86
N THR A 116 -9.63 6.11 -16.54
CA THR A 116 -9.58 7.05 -15.41
C THR A 116 -9.52 6.28 -14.09
N ALA A 117 -10.28 5.19 -13.97
CA ALA A 117 -10.21 4.29 -12.83
C ALA A 117 -8.81 3.70 -12.63
N PHE A 118 -8.13 3.24 -13.70
CA PHE A 118 -6.76 2.73 -13.60
C PHE A 118 -5.75 3.82 -13.18
N ILE A 119 -5.93 5.06 -13.65
CA ILE A 119 -5.08 6.19 -13.22
C ILE A 119 -5.32 6.52 -11.75
N ASP A 120 -6.59 6.62 -11.32
CA ASP A 120 -6.95 6.86 -9.93
C ASP A 120 -6.39 5.76 -9.01
N PHE A 121 -6.56 4.50 -9.43
CA PHE A 121 -6.02 3.32 -8.76
C PHE A 121 -4.51 3.40 -8.60
N GLY A 122 -3.73 3.60 -9.67
CA GLY A 122 -2.26 3.62 -9.54
C GLY A 122 -1.70 4.75 -8.67
N PHE A 123 -2.40 5.91 -8.59
CA PHE A 123 -2.06 6.94 -7.60
C PHE A 123 -2.49 6.55 -6.18
N GLY A 124 -3.59 5.84 -6.04
CA GLY A 124 -4.01 5.17 -4.81
C GLY A 124 -2.97 4.18 -4.32
N GLU A 125 -2.45 3.32 -5.20
CA GLU A 125 -1.43 2.33 -4.88
C GLU A 125 -0.13 2.96 -4.41
N CYS A 126 0.29 4.08 -5.03
CA CYS A 126 1.44 4.84 -4.52
C CYS A 126 1.25 5.23 -3.03
N LEU A 127 0.03 5.55 -2.62
CA LEU A 127 -0.33 5.85 -1.23
C LEU A 127 -0.42 4.60 -0.35
N ASP A 128 -1.09 3.55 -0.80
CA ASP A 128 -1.23 2.32 -0.02
C ASP A 128 0.12 1.65 0.20
N SER A 129 0.87 1.42 -0.87
CA SER A 129 2.22 0.87 -0.82
C SER A 129 3.10 1.60 0.19
N PHE A 130 3.17 2.94 0.13
CA PHE A 130 4.04 3.72 1.04
C PHE A 130 3.66 3.54 2.52
N LEU A 131 2.36 3.50 2.83
CA LEU A 131 1.88 3.32 4.20
C LEU A 131 2.01 1.86 4.65
N ALA A 132 1.66 0.91 3.78
CA ALA A 132 1.76 -0.52 4.02
C ALA A 132 3.21 -0.94 4.30
N PHE A 133 4.18 -0.46 3.52
CA PHE A 133 5.61 -0.72 3.76
C PHE A 133 6.02 -0.32 5.17
N GLY A 134 5.62 0.86 5.64
CA GLY A 134 5.88 1.30 7.01
C GLY A 134 5.18 0.46 8.06
N MET A 135 3.89 0.17 7.87
CA MET A 135 3.11 -0.66 8.81
C MET A 135 3.71 -2.06 8.95
N PHE A 136 4.06 -2.72 7.84
CA PHE A 136 4.71 -4.02 7.85
C PHE A 136 6.09 -3.97 8.51
N GLY A 137 6.90 -2.94 8.20
CA GLY A 137 8.20 -2.74 8.83
C GLY A 137 8.10 -2.62 10.36
N ILE A 138 7.13 -1.85 10.86
CA ILE A 138 6.90 -1.67 12.30
C ILE A 138 6.38 -2.96 12.94
N ALA A 139 5.37 -3.60 12.32
CA ALA A 139 4.81 -4.85 12.82
C ALA A 139 5.88 -5.95 12.94
N ARG A 140 6.78 -6.05 11.95
CA ARG A 140 7.90 -7.01 11.97
C ARG A 140 8.91 -6.68 13.05
N LYS A 141 9.35 -5.42 13.14
CA LYS A 141 10.29 -4.96 14.19
C LYS A 141 9.73 -5.12 15.60
N ALA A 142 8.41 -4.99 15.77
CA ALA A 142 7.73 -5.14 17.06
C ALA A 142 7.42 -6.61 17.43
N GLY A 143 7.65 -7.58 16.53
CA GLY A 143 7.23 -8.97 16.75
C GLY A 143 5.70 -9.11 16.90
N TYR A 144 4.94 -8.25 16.20
CA TYR A 144 3.47 -8.26 16.28
C TYR A 144 2.88 -9.54 15.70
N MET A 145 3.52 -10.10 14.67
CA MET A 145 3.19 -11.41 14.09
C MET A 145 4.44 -12.30 14.03
N PRO A 146 4.29 -13.63 13.96
CA PRO A 146 5.39 -14.54 13.65
C PRO A 146 6.07 -14.21 12.32
N GLU A 147 7.38 -14.44 12.24
CA GLU A 147 8.19 -14.13 11.05
C GLU A 147 7.67 -14.80 9.76
N ALA A 148 7.10 -15.99 9.89
CA ALA A 148 6.51 -16.73 8.78
C ALA A 148 5.39 -15.95 8.06
N PHE A 149 4.63 -15.10 8.75
CA PHE A 149 3.64 -14.22 8.09
C PHE A 149 4.32 -13.20 7.21
N PHE A 150 5.39 -12.56 7.70
CA PHE A 150 6.09 -11.56 6.91
C PHE A 150 6.71 -12.17 5.65
N HIS A 151 7.21 -13.40 5.72
CA HIS A 151 7.69 -14.12 4.53
C HIS A 151 6.60 -14.41 3.50
N ILE A 152 5.36 -14.64 3.93
CA ILE A 152 4.20 -14.82 3.02
C ILE A 152 3.88 -13.51 2.29
N PHE A 153 3.99 -12.37 2.97
CA PHE A 153 3.67 -11.05 2.41
C PHE A 153 4.85 -10.37 1.71
N ASP A 154 6.10 -10.75 1.97
CA ASP A 154 7.27 -10.20 1.30
C ASP A 154 7.16 -10.21 -0.25
N PRO A 155 6.73 -11.30 -0.93
CA PRO A 155 6.52 -11.25 -2.38
C PRO A 155 5.40 -10.28 -2.80
N ILE A 156 4.34 -10.15 -2.00
CA ILE A 156 3.24 -9.20 -2.26
C ILE A 156 3.76 -7.76 -2.18
N LEU A 157 4.51 -7.41 -1.13
CA LEU A 157 5.09 -6.08 -0.99
C LEU A 157 6.12 -5.75 -2.09
N ASN A 158 6.75 -6.77 -2.69
CA ASN A 158 7.62 -6.59 -3.85
C ASN A 158 6.82 -6.36 -5.13
N GLU A 159 5.69 -7.05 -5.30
CA GLU A 159 4.74 -6.81 -6.40
C GLU A 159 4.16 -5.40 -6.33
N GLU A 160 3.75 -4.95 -5.16
CA GLU A 160 3.30 -3.57 -4.93
C GLU A 160 4.35 -2.53 -5.34
N ALA A 161 5.61 -2.76 -4.94
CA ALA A 161 6.72 -1.90 -5.34
C ALA A 161 6.91 -1.89 -6.86
N ARG A 162 6.71 -3.02 -7.55
CA ARG A 162 6.77 -3.12 -9.00
C ARG A 162 5.59 -2.40 -9.66
N HIS A 163 4.37 -2.52 -9.11
CA HIS A 163 3.15 -1.87 -9.63
C HIS A 163 3.30 -0.36 -9.61
N ILE A 164 3.70 0.24 -8.48
CA ILE A 164 3.87 1.69 -8.38
C ILE A 164 5.01 2.20 -9.27
N MET A 165 6.08 1.42 -9.43
CA MET A 165 7.18 1.74 -10.36
C MET A 165 6.75 1.69 -11.82
N PHE A 166 6.04 0.64 -12.22
CA PHE A 166 5.44 0.53 -13.55
C PHE A 166 4.49 1.71 -13.80
N PHE A 167 3.57 1.97 -12.87
CA PHE A 167 2.55 2.98 -12.98
C PHE A 167 3.13 4.39 -13.20
N VAL A 168 4.07 4.85 -12.37
CA VAL A 168 4.62 6.22 -12.50
C VAL A 168 5.34 6.46 -13.83
N ASN A 169 5.99 5.41 -14.37
CA ASN A 169 6.64 5.46 -15.68
C ASN A 169 5.61 5.39 -16.81
N TRP A 170 4.61 4.51 -16.69
CA TRP A 170 3.51 4.36 -17.64
C TRP A 170 2.68 5.64 -17.77
N VAL A 171 2.22 6.21 -16.65
CA VAL A 171 1.38 7.43 -16.68
C VAL A 171 2.17 8.61 -17.23
N THR A 172 3.48 8.67 -16.95
CA THR A 172 4.38 9.68 -17.53
C THR A 172 4.52 9.48 -19.03
N TYR A 173 4.73 8.24 -19.49
CA TYR A 173 4.79 7.91 -20.90
C TYR A 173 3.49 8.30 -21.62
N LEU A 174 2.34 7.90 -21.09
CA LEU A 174 1.01 8.23 -21.60
C LEU A 174 0.82 9.74 -21.74
N GLN A 175 1.10 10.51 -20.67
CA GLN A 175 0.94 11.96 -20.69
C GLN A 175 1.83 12.63 -21.74
N ILE A 176 3.07 12.16 -21.93
CA ILE A 176 3.96 12.69 -22.96
C ILE A 176 3.43 12.38 -24.37
N GLN A 177 2.95 11.15 -24.59
CA GLN A 177 2.35 10.73 -25.87
C GLN A 177 1.07 11.51 -26.19
N GLU A 178 0.27 11.85 -25.19
CA GLU A 178 -0.93 12.71 -25.31
C GLU A 178 -0.61 14.20 -25.48
N GLY A 179 0.66 14.59 -25.64
CA GLY A 179 1.06 15.99 -25.85
C GLY A 179 1.10 16.84 -24.58
N LYS A 180 0.87 16.27 -23.38
CA LYS A 180 1.00 16.95 -22.08
C LYS A 180 2.47 17.05 -21.66
N LYS A 181 3.28 17.71 -22.50
CA LYS A 181 4.75 17.81 -22.34
C LYS A 181 5.18 18.71 -21.18
N ALA A 182 4.30 19.62 -20.70
CA ALA A 182 4.64 20.54 -19.63
C ALA A 182 4.63 19.85 -18.25
N ASN A 183 5.77 19.87 -17.56
CA ASN A 183 5.97 19.19 -16.26
C ASN A 183 4.99 19.64 -15.17
N TRP A 184 4.64 20.93 -15.14
CA TRP A 184 3.78 21.49 -14.08
C TRP A 184 2.33 20.98 -14.18
N LEU A 185 1.78 20.82 -15.39
CA LEU A 185 0.44 20.26 -15.60
C LEU A 185 0.36 18.82 -15.07
N ARG A 186 1.43 18.05 -15.26
CA ARG A 186 1.53 16.68 -14.77
C ARG A 186 1.54 16.62 -13.24
N GLY A 187 2.25 17.54 -12.58
CA GLY A 187 2.25 17.67 -11.13
C GLY A 187 0.87 18.02 -10.55
N VAL A 188 0.14 18.95 -11.18
CA VAL A 188 -1.22 19.33 -10.75
C VAL A 188 -2.20 18.15 -10.91
N LEU A 189 -2.15 17.46 -12.04
CA LEU A 189 -2.99 16.27 -12.27
C LEU A 189 -2.68 15.16 -11.26
N ALA A 190 -1.40 14.88 -11.01
CA ALA A 190 -1.01 13.91 -9.99
C ALA A 190 -1.59 14.27 -8.62
N LEU A 191 -1.44 15.54 -8.19
CA LEU A 191 -1.98 16.00 -6.91
C LEU A 191 -3.50 15.82 -6.82
N TRP A 192 -4.22 16.11 -7.91
CA TRP A 192 -5.67 15.89 -7.99
C TRP A 192 -6.05 14.41 -7.80
N HIS A 193 -5.34 13.49 -8.47
CA HIS A 193 -5.57 12.06 -8.33
C HIS A 193 -5.23 11.55 -6.92
N TYR A 194 -4.10 11.98 -6.33
CA TYR A 194 -3.77 11.67 -4.94
C TYR A 194 -4.84 12.17 -3.96
N GLN A 195 -5.38 13.38 -4.18
CA GLN A 195 -6.44 13.93 -3.34
C GLN A 195 -7.74 13.10 -3.46
N ARG A 196 -8.07 12.63 -4.67
CA ARG A 196 -9.23 11.76 -4.88
C ARG A 196 -9.05 10.41 -4.18
N ALA A 197 -7.91 9.75 -4.38
CA ALA A 197 -7.58 8.49 -3.73
C ALA A 197 -7.64 8.61 -2.18
N LEU A 198 -7.10 9.69 -1.63
CA LEU A 198 -7.16 9.94 -0.19
C LEU A 198 -8.61 10.09 0.32
N LYS A 199 -9.47 10.81 -0.43
CA LYS A 199 -10.89 10.97 -0.07
C LYS A 199 -11.65 9.64 -0.11
N GLU A 200 -11.41 8.83 -1.14
CA GLU A 200 -12.03 7.51 -1.29
C GLU A 200 -11.66 6.60 -0.11
N LYS A 201 -10.38 6.55 0.26
CA LYS A 201 -9.93 5.78 1.44
C LYS A 201 -10.54 6.28 2.74
N ILE A 202 -10.55 7.59 2.98
CA ILE A 202 -11.20 8.16 4.18
C ILE A 202 -12.68 7.78 4.23
N SER A 203 -13.37 7.73 3.09
CA SER A 203 -14.77 7.30 3.00
C SER A 203 -14.93 5.81 3.30
N ALA A 204 -14.08 4.95 2.76
CA ALA A 204 -14.09 3.52 3.00
C ALA A 204 -13.85 3.20 4.49
N PHE A 205 -12.86 3.86 5.10
CA PHE A 205 -12.61 3.72 6.53
C PHE A 205 -13.72 4.29 7.42
N LYS A 206 -14.58 5.19 6.92
CA LYS A 206 -15.74 5.76 7.65
C LYS A 206 -16.99 4.85 7.68
N GLY A 207 -16.93 3.64 7.10
CA GLY A 207 -17.97 2.62 7.22
C GLY A 207 -18.27 2.17 8.67
N SER A 208 -19.46 1.58 8.86
CA SER A 208 -20.29 1.48 10.08
C SER A 208 -19.58 1.32 11.44
N ASP A 209 -20.00 2.13 12.42
CA ASP A 209 -19.58 2.12 13.82
C ASP A 209 -19.73 0.75 14.53
N GLU A 210 -20.58 -0.14 14.01
CA GLU A 210 -20.76 -1.51 14.53
C GLU A 210 -19.55 -2.43 14.27
N GLU A 211 -18.86 -2.32 13.12
CA GLU A 211 -17.69 -3.15 12.79
C GLU A 211 -16.44 -2.66 13.55
N ARG A 212 -16.29 -1.34 13.76
CA ARG A 212 -15.21 -0.78 14.60
C ARG A 212 -15.33 -1.23 16.05
N ASN A 213 -16.53 -1.23 16.61
CA ASN A 213 -16.73 -1.58 18.03
C ASN A 213 -16.46 -3.05 18.34
N GLN A 214 -16.63 -3.97 17.39
CA GLN A 214 -16.27 -5.39 17.57
C GLN A 214 -14.75 -5.60 17.48
N SER A 215 -14.08 -4.99 16.50
CA SER A 215 -12.62 -5.15 16.30
C SER A 215 -11.75 -4.43 17.34
N PHE A 216 -12.26 -3.38 18.00
CA PHE A 216 -11.49 -2.58 18.97
C PHE A 216 -11.43 -3.17 20.38
N THR A 217 -12.11 -4.30 20.63
CA THR A 217 -12.12 -4.98 21.94
C THR A 217 -10.94 -5.94 22.14
N ALA A 218 -10.17 -6.23 21.08
CA ALA A 218 -8.95 -7.03 21.18
C ALA A 218 -7.83 -6.20 21.82
N THR A 219 -7.47 -6.52 23.06
CA THR A 219 -6.47 -5.81 23.86
C THR A 219 -5.08 -5.74 23.19
N GLY A 220 -4.80 -6.64 22.24
CA GLY A 220 -3.55 -6.70 21.47
C GLY A 220 -3.40 -5.62 20.37
N ALA A 221 -4.48 -5.27 19.66
CA ALA A 221 -4.45 -4.24 18.63
C ALA A 221 -4.31 -2.84 19.25
N VAL A 222 -4.92 -2.63 20.43
CA VAL A 222 -4.83 -1.40 21.22
C VAL A 222 -3.37 -1.14 21.64
N ASN A 223 -2.67 -2.14 22.20
CA ASN A 223 -1.28 -2.00 22.63
C ASN A 223 -0.27 -1.73 21.49
N PHE A 224 -0.52 -2.24 20.27
CA PHE A 224 0.32 -1.95 19.11
C PHE A 224 0.12 -0.50 18.62
N MET A 225 -1.13 -0.04 18.57
CA MET A 225 -1.48 1.31 18.13
C MET A 225 -1.05 2.38 19.14
N ASP A 226 -1.07 2.08 20.46
CA ASP A 226 -0.68 3.02 21.52
C ASP A 226 0.81 3.41 21.49
N ASN A 227 1.66 2.55 20.94
CA ASN A 227 3.11 2.81 20.80
C ASN A 227 3.49 3.43 19.45
N LEU A 228 2.54 3.58 18.53
CA LEU A 228 2.78 4.06 17.17
C LEU A 228 2.83 5.60 17.15
N THR A 229 4.03 6.17 17.28
CA THR A 229 4.21 7.62 17.11
C THR A 229 4.24 8.01 15.62
N PRO A 230 3.76 9.21 15.25
CA PRO A 230 3.89 9.70 13.88
C PRO A 230 5.33 9.76 13.37
N GLU A 231 6.30 10.03 14.26
CA GLU A 231 7.72 10.02 13.91
C GLU A 231 8.21 8.61 13.56
N LEU A 232 7.92 7.62 14.41
CA LEU A 232 8.28 6.21 14.15
C LEU A 232 7.62 5.72 12.86
N PHE A 233 6.35 6.06 12.65
CA PHE A 233 5.61 5.64 11.48
C PHE A 233 6.21 6.21 10.19
N LEU A 234 6.33 7.54 10.09
CA LEU A 234 6.84 8.19 8.88
C LEU A 234 8.31 7.84 8.60
N SER A 235 9.15 7.72 9.64
CA SER A 235 10.54 7.31 9.45
C SER A 235 10.65 5.87 8.94
N THR A 236 9.82 4.95 9.44
CA THR A 236 9.80 3.57 8.95
C THR A 236 9.23 3.48 7.54
N CYS A 237 8.18 4.24 7.18
CA CYS A 237 7.70 4.32 5.80
C CYS A 237 8.82 4.75 4.85
N LEU A 238 9.62 5.76 5.23
CA LEU A 238 10.74 6.24 4.41
C LEU A 238 11.85 5.20 4.26
N GLU A 239 12.22 4.51 5.34
CA GLU A 239 13.24 3.45 5.34
C GLU A 239 12.81 2.31 4.42
N GLU A 240 11.60 1.77 4.63
CA GLU A 240 11.07 0.62 3.90
C GLU A 240 10.79 0.95 2.43
N ASN A 241 10.31 2.17 2.13
CA ASN A 241 10.18 2.65 0.75
C ASN A 241 11.55 2.78 0.09
N THR A 242 12.54 3.37 0.75
CA THR A 242 13.89 3.54 0.19
C THR A 242 14.53 2.19 -0.11
N LYS A 243 14.39 1.22 0.80
CA LYS A 243 14.88 -0.16 0.63
C LYS A 243 14.26 -0.84 -0.60
N ARG A 244 12.96 -0.67 -0.83
CA ARG A 244 12.28 -1.26 -1.99
C ARG A 244 12.64 -0.56 -3.29
N MET A 245 12.62 0.78 -3.28
CA MET A 245 12.92 1.57 -4.48
C MET A 245 14.38 1.43 -4.96
N SER A 246 15.31 1.08 -4.08
CA SER A 246 16.72 0.88 -4.45
C SER A 246 16.97 -0.38 -5.29
N ALA A 247 16.01 -1.32 -5.33
CA ALA A 247 16.11 -2.54 -6.14
C ALA A 247 15.88 -2.29 -7.65
N PHE A 248 15.36 -1.12 -8.03
CA PHE A 248 14.99 -0.81 -9.41
C PHE A 248 16.08 -0.04 -10.16
N ASP A 249 16.06 -0.13 -11.50
CA ASP A 249 16.96 0.61 -12.38
C ASP A 249 16.83 2.13 -12.16
N GLN A 250 17.95 2.80 -11.87
CA GLN A 250 17.99 4.23 -11.55
C GLN A 250 17.57 5.14 -12.72
N ARG A 251 17.47 4.61 -13.94
CA ARG A 251 16.98 5.35 -15.11
C ARG A 251 15.45 5.48 -15.12
N LEU A 252 14.74 4.67 -14.34
CA LEU A 252 13.29 4.73 -14.18
C LEU A 252 12.87 5.81 -13.18
N LEU A 253 11.69 6.37 -13.38
CA LEU A 253 11.06 7.26 -12.42
C LEU A 253 10.62 6.48 -11.18
N GLN A 254 10.73 7.11 -10.02
CA GLN A 254 10.22 6.60 -8.74
C GLN A 254 9.11 7.51 -8.20
N PRO A 255 8.15 6.99 -7.42
CA PRO A 255 7.15 7.80 -6.73
C PRO A 255 7.81 8.65 -5.63
N GLN A 256 7.83 9.98 -5.83
CA GLN A 256 8.53 10.91 -4.91
C GLN A 256 7.60 11.76 -4.04
N LEU A 257 6.30 11.82 -4.32
CA LEU A 257 5.39 12.72 -3.59
C LEU A 257 5.34 12.37 -2.10
N LEU A 258 5.00 11.13 -1.76
CA LEU A 258 4.83 10.71 -0.38
C LEU A 258 6.14 10.68 0.41
N PRO A 259 7.26 10.17 -0.15
CA PRO A 259 8.55 10.33 0.52
C PRO A 259 8.92 11.80 0.80
N THR A 260 8.61 12.70 -0.12
CA THR A 260 8.87 14.15 0.08
C THR A 260 7.99 14.73 1.19
N LEU A 261 6.68 14.45 1.16
CA LEU A 261 5.74 14.89 2.19
C LEU A 261 6.10 14.33 3.57
N ALA A 262 6.46 13.05 3.65
CA ALA A 262 6.89 12.41 4.90
C ALA A 262 8.18 13.04 5.46
N LYS A 263 9.17 13.36 4.61
CA LYS A 263 10.38 14.09 5.03
C LYS A 263 10.07 15.48 5.58
N ILE A 264 9.17 16.22 4.92
CA ILE A 264 8.72 17.54 5.40
C ILE A 264 8.01 17.39 6.74
N ALA A 265 7.08 16.45 6.86
CA ALA A 265 6.33 16.21 8.10
C ALA A 265 7.27 15.82 9.25
N LEU A 266 8.24 14.93 9.03
CA LEU A 266 9.26 14.58 10.02
C LEU A 266 10.11 15.78 10.42
N HIS A 267 10.50 16.62 9.47
CA HIS A 267 11.25 17.83 9.77
C HIS A 267 10.44 18.78 10.67
N VAL A 268 9.15 18.97 10.37
CA VAL A 268 8.24 19.78 11.19
C VAL A 268 8.08 19.18 12.59
N ILE A 269 7.84 17.87 12.71
CA ILE A 269 7.70 17.17 14.01
C ILE A 269 8.95 17.37 14.87
N LYS A 270 10.15 17.28 14.29
CA LYS A 270 11.42 17.48 15.00
C LYS A 270 11.69 18.92 15.42
N LEU A 271 11.10 19.89 14.73
CA LEU A 271 11.22 21.32 15.06
C LEU A 271 10.16 21.78 16.08
N MET A 272 9.10 21.00 16.31
CA MET A 272 8.14 21.29 17.35
C MET A 272 8.78 21.04 18.73
N PRO A 273 8.76 22.01 19.66
CA PRO A 273 9.34 21.82 20.99
C PRO A 273 8.66 20.63 21.69
N GLU A 274 9.44 19.72 22.29
CA GLU A 274 8.96 18.58 23.10
C GLU A 274 8.05 19.11 24.22
N LYS A 275 6.74 19.22 23.97
CA LYS A 275 5.76 19.50 25.01
C LYS A 275 5.31 18.18 25.63
N ARG A 276 6.24 17.47 26.29
CA ARG A 276 6.06 16.50 27.41
C ARG A 276 7.30 15.63 27.64
N LYS A 277 8.22 16.14 28.44
CA LYS A 277 8.93 15.36 29.47
C LYS A 277 8.76 16.08 30.80
N ASP A 278 7.52 16.19 31.25
CA ASP A 278 7.25 16.65 32.62
C ASP A 278 5.92 16.09 33.13
N GLN A 279 5.88 14.77 33.29
CA GLN A 279 4.94 14.09 34.19
C GLN A 279 5.65 13.23 35.25
N THR A 280 7.00 13.22 35.27
CA THR A 280 7.78 12.49 36.29
C THR A 280 8.15 13.35 37.50
N THR A 281 7.87 14.65 37.50
CA THR A 281 8.29 15.57 38.58
C THR A 281 7.15 16.02 39.50
N ARG A 282 5.93 15.45 39.37
CA ARG A 282 4.78 15.83 40.21
C ARG A 282 4.49 14.92 41.41
N PHE A 283 5.31 13.90 41.66
CA PHE A 283 5.18 13.02 42.83
C PHE A 283 6.28 13.18 43.90
N SER A 284 7.23 14.10 43.74
CA SER A 284 8.30 14.34 44.72
C SER A 284 8.12 15.59 45.60
N LYS A 285 6.98 16.27 45.55
CA LYS A 285 6.72 17.47 46.39
C LYS A 285 5.50 17.39 47.32
N VAL A 286 4.95 16.19 47.55
CA VAL A 286 3.94 15.96 48.61
C VAL A 286 4.49 15.00 49.67
N LYS A 287 5.69 15.31 50.16
CA LYS A 287 6.27 14.80 51.42
C LYS A 287 7.32 15.81 51.86
N GLU A 288 6.87 16.88 52.51
CA GLU A 288 7.58 17.74 53.48
C GLU A 288 6.91 19.11 53.53
N SER A 289 5.88 19.20 54.39
CA SER A 289 5.53 20.34 55.25
C SER A 289 4.13 20.14 55.80
#